data_AF-A0A7J5A581-F1
#
_entry.id   AF-A0A7J5A581-F1
#
_cell.length_a   1.000
_cell.length_b   1.000
_cell.length_c   1.000
_cell.angle_alpha   90.00
_cell.angle_beta   90.00
_cell.angle_gamma   90.00
#
_symmetry.space_group_name_H-M   'P 1'
#
loop_
_entity.id
_entity.type
_entity.pdbx_description
1 polymer ?
#
loop_
_entity_poly.entity_id
_entity_poly.type
_entity_poly.pdbx_seq_one_letter_code
_entity_poly.pdbx_strand_id
1 'polypeptide(L)'
;MQRLTDETVLAVGRLTLAAAELEFFLARIVADQAGDDPATVFAVPGDPLLAARDLVRFAAADRHDEFSRLLDSAELYLTQSQRAVRALWSEHGRVDAVTFDEITGLLLRCRDRLQELFDDVVRVPSA
;
A
#
# COMPACT_ATOMS: atom_id res chain seq x y z
N MET A 1 -26.62 -5.78 10.75
CA MET A 1 -25.51 -4.83 10.89
C MET A 1 -25.09 -4.77 12.34
N GLN A 2 -23.85 -5.14 12.65
CA GLN A 2 -23.30 -5.06 13.99
C GLN A 2 -23.06 -3.59 14.35
N ARG A 3 -23.28 -3.20 15.61
CA ARG A 3 -23.08 -1.82 16.04
C ARG A 3 -21.59 -1.61 16.31
N LEU A 4 -20.94 -0.79 15.49
CA LEU A 4 -19.53 -0.43 15.67
C LEU A 4 -19.37 0.62 16.76
N THR A 5 -18.26 0.57 17.48
CA THR A 5 -17.85 1.66 18.39
C THR A 5 -17.27 2.82 17.60
N ASP A 6 -17.33 4.03 18.15
CA ASP A 6 -16.71 5.21 17.53
C ASP A 6 -15.21 5.01 17.29
N GLU A 7 -14.54 4.33 18.23
CA GLU A 7 -13.13 3.94 18.10
C GLU A 7 -12.88 3.04 16.89
N THR A 8 -13.76 2.05 16.66
CA THR A 8 -13.68 1.16 15.50
C THR A 8 -13.89 1.92 14.20
N VAL A 9 -14.87 2.84 14.16
CA VAL A 9 -15.12 3.69 12.99
C VAL A 9 -13.90 4.54 12.65
N LEU A 10 -13.28 5.15 13.66
CA LEU A 10 -12.06 5.94 13.48
C LEU A 10 -10.88 5.07 12.99
N ALA A 11 -10.72 3.86 13.55
CA ALA A 11 -9.67 2.94 13.14
C ALA A 11 -9.84 2.47 11.68
N VAL A 12 -11.07 2.18 11.24
CA VAL A 12 -11.39 1.89 9.84
C VAL A 12 -11.04 3.08 8.93
N GLY A 13 -11.35 4.31 9.37
CA GLY A 13 -11.00 5.52 8.64
C GLY A 13 -9.49 5.69 8.45
N ARG A 14 -8.70 5.49 9.51
CA ARG A 14 -7.23 5.50 9.45
C ARG A 14 -6.67 4.42 8.54
N LEU A 15 -7.19 3.20 8.64
CA LEU A 15 -6.79 2.09 7.78
C LEU A 15 -7.04 2.41 6.30
N THR A 16 -8.24 2.93 6.00
CA THR A 16 -8.63 3.26 4.62
C THR A 16 -7.73 4.34 4.03
N LEU A 17 -7.40 5.37 4.83
CA LEU A 17 -6.47 6.41 4.43
C LEU A 17 -5.06 5.85 4.18
N ALA A 18 -4.53 5.05 5.10
CA ALA A 18 -3.20 4.46 4.96
C ALA A 18 -3.08 3.52 3.75
N ALA A 19 -4.14 2.75 3.45
CA ALA A 19 -4.19 1.91 2.25
C ALA A 19 -4.16 2.77 0.97
N ALA A 20 -4.99 3.82 0.91
CA ALA A 20 -5.03 4.73 -0.23
C ALA A 20 -3.70 5.48 -0.43
N GLU A 21 -3.04 5.90 0.65
CA GLU A 21 -1.71 6.54 0.58
C GLU A 21 -0.65 5.58 0.00
N LEU A 22 -0.66 4.31 0.41
CA LEU A 22 0.25 3.30 -0.14
C LEU A 22 -0.04 3.04 -1.62
N GLU A 23 -1.31 2.83 -2.00
CA GLU A 23 -1.72 2.61 -3.40
C GLU A 23 -1.39 3.82 -4.28
N PHE A 24 -1.62 5.04 -3.80
CA PHE A 24 -1.29 6.27 -4.53
C PHE A 24 0.22 6.46 -4.67
N PHE A 25 0.99 6.11 -3.64
CA PHE A 25 2.44 6.14 -3.73
C PHE A 25 2.98 5.15 -4.78
N LEU A 26 2.43 3.93 -4.84
CA LEU A 26 2.76 2.96 -5.90
C LEU A 26 2.39 3.51 -7.28
N ALA A 27 1.23 4.14 -7.42
CA ALA A 27 0.79 4.76 -8.67
C ALA A 27 1.74 5.88 -9.11
N ARG A 28 2.26 6.68 -8.16
CA ARG A 28 3.25 7.72 -8.44
C ARG A 28 4.58 7.14 -8.94
N ILE A 29 5.09 6.09 -8.32
CA ILE A 29 6.31 5.40 -8.81
C ILE A 29 6.12 4.97 -10.27
N VAL A 30 4.94 4.44 -10.58
CA VAL A 30 4.63 3.97 -11.93
C VAL A 30 4.57 5.11 -12.94
N ALA A 31 3.84 6.15 -12.59
CA ALA A 31 3.68 7.33 -13.42
C ALA A 31 5.01 8.07 -13.66
N ASP A 32 5.86 8.21 -12.64
CA ASP A 32 7.18 8.84 -12.76
C ASP A 32 8.08 8.12 -13.79
N GLN A 33 7.94 6.80 -13.93
CA GLN A 33 8.70 6.00 -14.90
C GLN A 33 8.09 6.04 -16.30
N ALA A 34 6.76 6.04 -16.40
CA ALA A 34 6.05 6.05 -17.68
C ALA A 34 5.91 7.46 -18.30
N GLY A 35 6.13 8.51 -17.50
CA GLY A 35 5.80 9.90 -17.90
C GLY A 35 4.29 10.17 -17.90
N ASP A 36 3.52 9.39 -17.15
CA ASP A 36 2.06 9.44 -17.09
C ASP A 36 1.56 10.24 -15.87
N ASP A 37 0.25 10.43 -15.75
CA ASP A 37 -0.39 11.03 -14.57
C ASP A 37 -0.66 9.95 -13.48
N PRO A 38 -0.12 10.10 -12.25
CA PRO A 38 -0.39 9.18 -11.14
C PRO A 38 -1.88 8.95 -10.85
N ALA A 39 -2.73 9.96 -11.08
CA ALA A 39 -4.17 9.82 -10.86
C ALA A 39 -4.83 8.83 -11.83
N THR A 40 -4.28 8.71 -13.05
CA THR A 40 -4.78 7.76 -14.07
C THR A 40 -4.49 6.32 -13.66
N VAL A 41 -3.28 6.07 -13.13
CA VAL A 41 -2.88 4.74 -12.63
C VAL A 41 -3.66 4.37 -11.36
N PHE A 42 -3.86 5.32 -10.46
CA PHE A 42 -4.59 5.10 -9.20
C PHE A 42 -6.09 4.81 -9.41
N ALA A 43 -6.68 5.31 -10.49
CA ALA A 43 -8.12 5.16 -10.74
C ALA A 43 -8.57 3.71 -10.94
N VAL A 44 -7.64 2.80 -11.26
CA VAL A 44 -7.95 1.38 -11.45
C VAL A 44 -7.49 0.58 -10.21
N PRO A 45 -8.42 -0.09 -9.50
CA PRO A 45 -8.05 -0.84 -8.29
C PRO A 45 -7.05 -1.96 -8.59
N GLY A 46 -5.95 -2.02 -7.82
CA GLY A 46 -4.92 -3.06 -7.93
C GLY A 46 -3.87 -2.85 -9.03
N ASP A 47 -4.14 -2.00 -10.02
CA ASP A 47 -3.20 -1.67 -11.10
C ASP A 47 -1.90 -1.03 -10.60
N PRO A 48 -1.89 -0.12 -9.61
CA PRO A 48 -0.64 0.46 -9.10
C PRO A 48 0.38 -0.58 -8.63
N LEU A 49 -0.08 -1.64 -7.97
CA LEU A 49 0.79 -2.69 -7.44
C LEU A 49 1.32 -3.60 -8.56
N LEU A 50 0.46 -3.97 -9.52
CA LEU A 50 0.86 -4.77 -10.67
C LEU A 50 1.87 -4.01 -11.55
N ALA A 51 1.58 -2.75 -11.84
CA ALA A 51 2.48 -1.91 -12.63
C ALA A 51 3.80 -1.64 -11.88
N ALA A 52 3.77 -1.46 -10.55
CA ALA A 52 4.99 -1.34 -9.75
C ALA A 52 5.86 -2.61 -9.83
N ARG A 53 5.26 -3.81 -9.86
CA ARG A 53 6.00 -5.08 -10.03
C ARG A 53 6.71 -5.17 -11.37
N ASP A 54 6.08 -4.71 -12.45
CA ASP A 54 6.71 -4.70 -13.77
C ASP A 54 7.92 -3.76 -13.82
N LEU A 55 7.91 -2.67 -13.04
CA LEU A 55 9.03 -1.73 -12.94
C LEU A 55 10.24 -2.29 -12.20
N VAL A 56 10.02 -3.15 -11.20
CA VAL A 56 11.15 -3.76 -10.46
C VAL A 56 12.08 -4.53 -11.37
N ARG A 57 11.56 -5.13 -12.44
CA ARG A 57 12.37 -5.83 -13.45
C ARG A 57 13.40 -4.95 -14.15
N PHE A 58 13.24 -3.62 -14.10
CA PHE A 58 14.14 -2.63 -14.69
C PHE A 58 15.01 -1.90 -13.65
N ALA A 59 14.80 -2.15 -12.35
CA ALA A 59 15.64 -1.60 -11.29
C ALA A 59 17.04 -2.27 -11.27
N ALA A 60 18.03 -1.56 -10.71
CA ALA A 60 19.38 -2.10 -10.54
C ALA A 60 19.37 -3.41 -9.72
N ALA A 61 20.17 -4.40 -10.16
CA ALA A 61 20.12 -5.77 -9.67
C ALA A 61 20.40 -5.92 -8.16
N ASP A 62 21.10 -4.96 -7.55
CA ASP A 62 21.45 -4.93 -6.12
C ASP A 62 20.28 -4.48 -5.22
N ARG A 63 19.26 -3.80 -5.77
CA ARG A 63 18.08 -3.32 -5.04
C ARG A 63 16.78 -4.03 -5.40
N HIS A 64 16.82 -4.84 -6.45
CA HIS A 64 15.68 -5.64 -6.94
C HIS A 64 15.03 -6.48 -5.83
N ASP A 65 15.82 -7.24 -5.07
CA ASP A 65 15.31 -8.13 -4.02
C ASP A 65 14.71 -7.38 -2.82
N GLU A 66 15.22 -6.19 -2.51
CA GLU A 66 14.66 -5.35 -1.44
C GLU A 66 13.31 -4.76 -1.89
N PHE A 67 13.24 -4.25 -3.12
CA PHE A 67 12.02 -3.69 -3.68
C PHE A 67 10.92 -4.75 -3.85
N SER A 68 11.25 -5.93 -4.39
CA SER A 68 10.30 -7.04 -4.53
C SER A 68 9.69 -7.45 -3.19
N ARG A 69 10.51 -7.60 -2.13
CA ARG A 69 10.02 -7.97 -0.79
C ARG A 69 9.07 -6.94 -0.20
N LEU A 70 9.31 -5.66 -0.47
CA LEU A 70 8.42 -4.59 -0.02
C LEU A 70 7.10 -4.57 -0.83
N LEU A 71 7.14 -4.85 -2.13
CA LEU A 71 5.91 -5.00 -2.93
C LEU A 71 5.08 -6.22 -2.48
N ASP A 72 5.72 -7.34 -2.17
CA ASP A 72 5.02 -8.52 -1.62
C ASP A 72 4.40 -8.21 -0.25
N SER A 73 5.10 -7.43 0.58
CA SER A 73 4.57 -6.94 1.85
C SER A 73 3.38 -6.00 1.64
N ALA A 74 3.46 -5.09 0.67
CA ALA A 74 2.37 -4.19 0.31
C ALA A 74 1.12 -4.97 -0.13
N GLU A 75 1.28 -5.97 -1.01
CA GLU A 75 0.18 -6.85 -1.43
C GLU A 75 -0.49 -7.53 -0.24
N LEU A 76 0.32 -8.10 0.66
CA LEU A 76 -0.15 -8.81 1.84
C LEU A 76 -0.97 -7.87 2.73
N TYR A 77 -0.46 -6.67 3.04
CA TYR A 77 -1.13 -5.73 3.94
C TYR A 77 -2.38 -5.11 3.31
N LEU A 78 -2.38 -4.81 2.00
CA LEU A 78 -3.57 -4.36 1.29
C LEU A 78 -4.65 -5.46 1.28
N THR A 79 -4.27 -6.72 1.05
CA THR A 79 -5.19 -7.86 1.14
C THR A 79 -5.75 -8.03 2.56
N GLN A 80 -4.92 -7.88 3.59
CA GLN A 80 -5.36 -7.93 4.99
C GLN A 80 -6.33 -6.79 5.31
N SER A 81 -6.05 -5.56 4.86
CA SER A 81 -6.93 -4.40 4.99
C SER A 81 -8.31 -4.69 4.38
N GLN A 82 -8.35 -5.16 3.14
CA GLN A 82 -9.61 -5.51 2.47
C GLN A 82 -10.38 -6.61 3.20
N ARG A 83 -9.68 -7.64 3.70
CA ARG A 83 -10.30 -8.72 4.48
C ARG A 83 -10.87 -8.21 5.80
N ALA A 84 -10.15 -7.35 6.52
CA ALA A 84 -10.59 -6.74 7.76
C ALA A 84 -11.84 -5.86 7.55
N VAL A 85 -11.84 -5.03 6.49
CA VAL A 85 -13.02 -4.22 6.14
C VAL A 85 -14.21 -5.10 5.73
N ARG A 86 -14.00 -6.17 4.97
CA ARG A 86 -15.07 -7.12 4.63
C ARG A 86 -15.63 -7.84 5.85
N ALA A 87 -14.81 -8.09 6.88
CA ALA A 87 -15.25 -8.73 8.12
C ALA A 87 -16.30 -7.90 8.89
N LEU A 88 -16.33 -6.56 8.71
CA LEU A 88 -17.39 -5.68 9.25
C LEU A 88 -18.80 -6.10 8.83
N TRP A 89 -18.90 -6.76 7.67
CA TRP A 89 -20.17 -7.19 7.08
C TRP A 89 -20.51 -8.66 7.39
N SER A 90 -19.65 -9.37 8.10
CA SER A 90 -19.87 -10.78 8.49
C SER A 90 -20.48 -10.88 9.88
N GLU A 91 -21.52 -11.70 10.05
CA GLU A 91 -22.18 -11.92 11.36
C GLU A 91 -21.25 -12.47 12.44
N HIS A 92 -20.15 -13.11 12.04
CA HIS A 92 -19.15 -13.70 12.94
C HIS A 92 -17.77 -13.05 12.79
N GLY A 93 -17.69 -11.90 12.10
CA GLY A 93 -16.45 -11.17 11.93
C GLY A 93 -15.96 -10.64 13.27
N ARG A 94 -14.75 -11.02 13.68
CA ARG A 94 -14.10 -10.35 14.80
C ARG A 94 -13.61 -8.98 14.32
N VAL A 95 -14.15 -7.93 14.92
CA VAL A 95 -13.89 -6.55 14.55
C VAL A 95 -13.50 -5.81 15.83
N ASP A 96 -12.25 -5.41 15.93
CA ASP A 96 -11.77 -4.52 16.98
C ASP A 96 -10.82 -3.46 16.40
N ALA A 97 -10.78 -2.29 17.05
CA ALA A 97 -9.97 -1.16 16.62
C ALA A 97 -8.47 -1.50 16.58
N VAL A 98 -8.01 -2.35 17.50
CA VAL A 98 -6.61 -2.79 17.59
C VAL A 98 -6.16 -3.46 16.31
N THR A 99 -6.96 -4.39 15.77
CA THR A 99 -6.64 -5.06 14.50
C THR A 99 -6.51 -4.07 13.34
N PHE A 100 -7.40 -3.08 13.26
CA PHE A 100 -7.33 -2.06 12.22
C PHE A 100 -6.09 -1.16 12.37
N ASP A 101 -5.77 -0.75 13.59
CA ASP A 101 -4.59 0.07 13.87
C ASP A 101 -3.28 -0.70 13.63
N GLU A 102 -3.22 -2.00 13.91
CA GLU A 102 -2.09 -2.86 13.59
C GLU A 102 -1.82 -2.92 12.08
N ILE A 103 -2.86 -3.18 11.28
CA ILE A 103 -2.76 -3.20 9.81
C ILE A 103 -2.39 -1.81 9.28
N THR A 104 -2.98 -0.74 9.85
CA THR A 104 -2.63 0.65 9.52
C THR A 104 -1.13 0.90 9.71
N GLY A 105 -0.58 0.48 10.85
CA GLY A 105 0.85 0.62 11.13
C GLY A 105 1.73 -0.17 10.15
N LEU A 106 1.30 -1.34 9.70
CA LEU A 106 2.01 -2.14 8.69
C LEU A 106 2.03 -1.44 7.33
N LEU A 107 0.89 -0.89 6.89
CA LEU A 107 0.79 -0.15 5.63
C LEU A 107 1.68 1.09 5.62
N LEU A 108 1.64 1.90 6.69
CA LEU A 108 2.44 3.11 6.80
C LEU A 108 3.95 2.80 6.80
N ARG A 109 4.39 1.82 7.61
CA ARG A 109 5.81 1.41 7.61
C ARG A 109 6.24 0.87 6.24
N CYS A 110 5.38 0.13 5.54
CA CYS A 110 5.68 -0.35 4.20
C CYS A 110 5.84 0.81 3.21
N ARG A 111 4.93 1.79 3.27
CA ARG A 111 4.97 2.99 2.43
C ARG A 111 6.23 3.81 2.68
N ASP A 112 6.56 4.06 3.95
CA ASP A 112 7.75 4.83 4.32
C ASP A 112 9.03 4.12 3.86
N ARG A 113 9.09 2.79 4.01
CA ARG A 113 10.26 2.02 3.56
C ARG A 113 10.39 1.99 2.04
N LEU A 114 9.29 1.90 1.30
CA LEU A 114 9.31 2.02 -0.16
C LEU A 114 9.72 3.43 -0.61
N GLN A 115 9.26 4.48 0.08
CA GLN A 115 9.64 5.87 -0.17
C GLN A 115 11.14 6.07 0.01
N GLU A 116 11.71 5.59 1.13
CA GLU A 116 13.15 5.64 1.38
C GLU A 116 13.94 4.96 0.25
N LEU A 117 13.53 3.74 -0.13
CA LEU A 117 14.19 2.99 -1.19
C LEU A 117 14.07 3.68 -2.55
N PHE A 118 12.92 4.27 -2.86
CA PHE A 118 12.70 5.00 -4.11
C PHE A 118 13.51 6.30 -4.17
N ASP A 119 13.54 7.08 -3.08
CA ASP A 119 14.33 8.31 -2.99
C ASP A 119 15.83 8.02 -3.15
N ASP A 120 16.32 6.91 -2.58
CA ASP A 120 17.70 6.48 -2.75
C ASP A 120 18.01 6.13 -4.22
N VAL A 121 17.10 5.48 -4.94
CA VAL A 121 17.28 5.13 -6.36
C VAL A 121 17.23 6.37 -7.26
N VAL A 122 16.29 7.29 -7.03
CA VAL A 122 16.12 8.50 -7.85
C VAL A 122 17.24 9.53 -7.60
N ARG A 123 17.81 9.58 -6.39
CA ARG A 123 18.86 10.56 -6.05
C ARG A 123 20.26 10.21 -6.55
N VAL A 124 20.52 8.99 -7.06
CA VAL A 124 21.82 8.67 -7.65
C VAL A 124 21.92 9.31 -9.04
N PRO A 125 22.73 10.37 -9.25
CA PRO A 125 22.98 10.87 -10.59
C PRO A 125 23.73 9.77 -11.34
N SER A 126 23.30 9.46 -12.56
CA SER A 126 24.07 8.63 -13.48
C SER A 126 25.46 9.26 -13.64
N ALA A 127 26.48 8.59 -13.09
CA ALA A 127 27.88 9.00 -13.22
C ALA A 127 28.43 8.62 -14.59
#